data_AF-A0A1W9TIH2-F1
#
_entry.id   AF-A0A1W9TIH2-F1
#
_cell.length_a   1.000
_cell.length_b   1.000
_cell.length_c   1.000
_cell.angle_alpha   90.00
_cell.angle_beta   90.00
_cell.angle_gamma   90.00
#
_symmetry.space_group_name_H-M   'P 1'
#
loop_
_entity.id
_entity.type
_entity.pdbx_description
1 polymer ?
#
loop_
_entity_poly.entity_id
_entity_poly.type
_entity_poly.pdbx_seq_one_letter_code
_entity_poly.pdbx_strand_id
1 'polypeptide(L)'
;MEIIISKDFIMNVINQIVKINSSEFLRKIFNLSTKISFENDAIMIRVLLFKYYIRIFKIPEQLSGVLEFEHNLPLSIINKEKLPKNIFIDKKRLYVYIPENIITKNLKIEKLSFDKELIILKLKIN
;
A
#
# COMPACT_ATOMS: atom_id res chain seq x y z
N MET A 1 -14.60 -13.80 7.10
CA MET A 1 -13.67 -14.14 6.01
C MET A 1 -12.34 -13.49 6.32
N GLU A 2 -11.23 -14.19 6.13
CA GLU A 2 -9.89 -13.66 6.39
C GLU A 2 -9.08 -13.76 5.10
N ILE A 3 -8.55 -12.62 4.64
CA ILE A 3 -7.64 -12.55 3.50
C ILE A 3 -6.25 -12.28 4.06
N ILE A 4 -5.33 -13.17 3.75
CA ILE A 4 -3.92 -13.08 4.16
C ILE A 4 -3.09 -12.86 2.91
N ILE A 5 -2.41 -11.72 2.85
CA ILE A 5 -1.52 -11.36 1.75
C ILE A 5 -0.08 -11.44 2.26
N SER A 6 0.76 -12.21 1.57
CA SER A 6 2.17 -12.33 1.92
C SER A 6 2.97 -11.09 1.53
N LYS A 7 4.03 -10.81 2.28
CA LYS A 7 5.01 -9.77 1.97
C LYS A 7 5.59 -9.93 0.57
N ASP A 8 5.84 -11.14 0.09
CA ASP A 8 6.37 -11.38 -1.26
C ASP A 8 5.43 -10.87 -2.36
N PHE A 9 4.13 -11.04 -2.17
CA PHE A 9 3.15 -10.47 -3.08
C PHE A 9 3.22 -8.94 -3.09
N ILE A 10 3.33 -8.31 -1.92
CA ILE A 10 3.46 -6.86 -1.77
C ILE A 10 4.77 -6.36 -2.38
N MET A 11 5.88 -7.08 -2.18
CA MET A 11 7.16 -6.80 -2.83
C MET A 11 7.01 -6.82 -4.35
N ASN A 12 6.31 -7.81 -4.90
CA ASN A 12 6.07 -7.90 -6.34
C ASN A 12 5.25 -6.72 -6.87
N VAL A 13 4.18 -6.32 -6.15
CA VAL A 13 3.37 -5.15 -6.53
C VAL A 13 4.20 -3.86 -6.46
N ILE A 14 4.92 -3.64 -5.37
CA ILE A 14 5.79 -2.46 -5.21
C ILE A 14 6.87 -2.43 -6.29
N ASN A 15 7.50 -3.57 -6.59
CA ASN A 15 8.49 -3.69 -7.65
C ASN A 15 7.89 -3.37 -9.03
N GLN A 16 6.65 -3.76 -9.31
CA GLN A 16 5.96 -3.41 -10.55
C GLN A 16 5.68 -1.90 -10.63
N ILE A 17 5.19 -1.29 -9.55
CA ILE A 17 4.94 0.17 -9.49
C ILE A 17 6.25 0.94 -9.69
N VAL A 18 7.32 0.54 -8.99
CA VAL A 18 8.65 1.14 -9.14
C VAL A 18 9.18 0.95 -10.56
N LYS A 19 9.03 -0.25 -11.13
CA LYS A 19 9.39 -0.48 -12.54
C LYS A 19 8.66 0.53 -13.43
N ILE A 20 7.35 0.68 -13.30
CA ILE A 20 6.57 1.52 -14.23
C ILE A 20 6.88 3.02 -14.04
N ASN A 21 7.18 3.45 -12.81
CA ASN A 21 7.17 4.86 -12.41
C ASN A 21 8.54 5.51 -12.21
N SER A 22 9.63 4.74 -12.18
CA SER A 22 10.95 5.25 -11.82
C SER A 22 11.98 5.17 -12.95
N SER A 23 12.97 6.06 -12.91
CA SER A 23 14.11 6.03 -13.83
C SER A 23 14.91 4.74 -13.68
N GLU A 24 15.70 4.37 -14.69
CA GLU A 24 16.49 3.13 -14.68
C GLU A 24 17.43 3.02 -13.46
N PHE A 25 17.93 4.16 -12.97
CA PHE A 25 18.72 4.28 -11.76
C PHE A 25 17.92 3.93 -10.50
N LEU A 26 16.71 4.47 -10.35
CA LEU A 26 15.83 4.16 -9.22
C LEU A 26 15.37 2.71 -9.22
N ARG A 27 15.13 2.12 -10.40
CA ARG A 27 14.87 0.68 -10.55
C ARG A 27 16.03 -0.17 -10.03
N LYS A 28 17.28 0.16 -10.40
CA LYS A 28 18.49 -0.55 -9.94
C LYS A 28 18.66 -0.43 -8.43
N ILE A 29 18.46 0.77 -7.86
CA ILE A 29 18.53 1.00 -6.41
C ILE A 29 17.44 0.21 -5.67
N PHE A 30 16.20 0.22 -6.18
CA PHE A 30 15.12 -0.51 -5.55
C PHE A 30 15.35 -2.03 -5.61
N ASN A 31 15.80 -2.56 -6.75
CA ASN A 31 16.04 -3.99 -6.91
C ASN A 31 17.22 -4.52 -6.07
N LEU A 32 18.24 -3.70 -5.82
CA LEU A 32 19.47 -4.14 -5.14
C LEU A 32 19.48 -3.91 -3.64
N SER A 33 18.65 -3.00 -3.10
CA SER A 33 18.83 -2.53 -1.72
C SER A 33 17.53 -2.21 -0.98
N THR A 34 16.38 -2.63 -1.51
CA THR A 34 15.10 -2.41 -0.80
C THR A 34 14.86 -3.51 0.22
N LYS A 35 14.79 -3.13 1.49
CA LYS A 35 14.24 -3.97 2.55
C LYS A 35 12.84 -3.47 2.88
N ILE A 36 11.85 -4.35 2.82
CA ILE A 36 10.49 -4.06 3.30
C ILE A 36 10.25 -4.84 4.59
N SER A 37 9.73 -4.17 5.62
CA SER A 37 9.25 -4.78 6.86
C SER A 37 7.87 -4.25 7.20
N PHE A 38 7.10 -5.02 7.96
CA PHE A 38 5.82 -4.57 8.50
C PHE A 38 5.96 -4.35 10.00
N GLU A 39 5.72 -3.12 10.44
CA GLU A 39 5.92 -2.69 11.82
C GLU A 39 4.82 -1.71 12.21
N ASN A 40 4.08 -2.00 13.30
CA ASN A 40 3.08 -1.10 13.90
C ASN A 40 2.07 -0.53 12.88
N ASP A 41 1.41 -1.40 12.11
CA ASP A 41 0.46 -1.02 11.06
C ASP A 41 1.05 -0.04 10.01
N ALA A 42 2.37 -0.10 9.83
CA ALA A 42 3.08 0.52 8.73
C ALA A 42 3.89 -0.48 7.88
N ILE A 43 3.91 -0.21 6.58
CA ILE A 43 4.87 -0.78 5.64
C ILE A 43 6.11 0.10 5.68
N MET A 44 7.22 -0.45 6.15
CA MET A 44 8.51 0.22 6.22
C MET A 44 9.33 -0.16 4.99
N ILE A 45 9.85 0.83 4.27
CA ILE A 45 10.63 0.64 3.04
C ILE A 45 11.99 1.30 3.26
N ARG A 46 13.05 0.51 3.38
CA ARG A 46 14.42 1.02 3.47
C ARG A 46 15.11 0.84 2.14
N VAL A 47 15.63 1.93 1.59
CA VAL A 47 16.38 1.98 0.33
C VAL A 47 17.72 2.65 0.61
N LEU A 48 18.81 1.87 0.60
CA LEU A 48 20.14 2.34 1.04
C LEU A 48 20.07 2.97 2.45
N LEU A 49 20.34 4.27 2.57
CA LEU A 49 20.28 5.05 3.81
C LEU A 49 18.90 5.68 4.08
N PHE A 50 18.02 5.70 3.08
CA PHE A 50 16.71 6.33 3.19
C PHE A 50 15.68 5.36 3.80
N LYS A 51 14.83 5.89 4.68
CA LYS A 51 13.74 5.15 5.32
C LYS A 51 12.41 5.81 4.96
N TYR A 52 11.54 5.05 4.33
CA TYR A 52 10.19 5.45 3.99
C TYR A 52 9.16 4.59 4.72
N TYR A 53 7.95 5.10 4.89
CA TYR A 53 6.84 4.39 5.49
C TYR A 53 5.51 4.69 4.78
N ILE A 54 4.60 3.73 4.86
CA ILE A 54 3.17 3.87 4.53
C ILE A 54 2.39 3.26 5.70
N ARG A 55 1.71 4.08 6.50
CA ARG A 55 0.99 3.67 7.71
C ARG A 55 -0.51 3.80 7.51
N ILE A 56 -1.28 2.83 8.01
CA ILE A 56 -2.75 2.93 8.03
C ILE A 56 -3.16 4.16 8.83
N PHE A 57 -3.95 5.04 8.21
CA PHE A 57 -4.51 6.22 8.88
C PHE A 57 -6.00 6.09 9.11
N LYS A 58 -6.74 5.65 8.08
CA LYS A 58 -8.19 5.45 8.17
C LYS A 58 -8.62 4.27 7.31
N ILE A 59 -9.50 3.47 7.89
CA ILE A 59 -10.12 2.32 7.24
C ILE A 59 -11.62 2.63 7.10
N PRO A 60 -12.22 2.51 5.90
CA PRO A 60 -13.66 2.64 5.75
C PRO A 60 -14.38 1.48 6.44
N GLU A 61 -15.61 1.69 6.88
CA GLU A 61 -16.40 0.64 7.54
C GLU A 61 -16.70 -0.53 6.59
N GLN A 62 -16.98 -0.21 5.32
CA GLN A 62 -17.19 -1.17 4.24
C GLN A 62 -15.92 -1.35 3.42
N LEU A 63 -15.80 -2.47 2.71
CA LEU A 63 -14.70 -2.71 1.78
C LEU A 63 -14.70 -1.68 0.65
N SER A 64 -15.88 -1.24 0.21
CA SER A 64 -16.04 -0.08 -0.66
C SER A 64 -15.80 1.22 0.11
N GLY A 65 -15.00 2.11 -0.47
CA GLY A 65 -14.66 3.39 0.15
C GLY A 65 -13.22 3.80 -0.09
N VAL A 66 -12.70 4.64 0.80
CA VAL A 66 -11.34 5.20 0.71
C VAL A 66 -10.51 4.70 1.88
N LEU A 67 -9.52 3.86 1.58
CA LEU A 67 -8.45 3.56 2.53
C LEU A 67 -7.45 4.72 2.50
N GLU A 68 -7.18 5.30 3.66
CA GLU A 68 -6.25 6.41 3.80
C GLU A 68 -5.00 5.94 4.54
N PHE A 69 -3.84 6.30 4.00
CA PHE A 69 -2.54 6.00 4.57
C PHE A 69 -1.73 7.28 4.77
N GLU A 70 -1.01 7.37 5.88
CA GLU A 70 0.05 8.35 6.08
C GLU A 70 1.35 7.86 5.43
N HIS A 71 2.12 8.74 4.80
CA HIS A 71 3.42 8.37 4.25
C HIS A 71 4.44 9.51 4.28
N ASN A 72 5.71 9.15 4.14
CA ASN A 72 6.81 10.09 3.85
C ASN A 72 7.49 9.81 2.51
N LEU A 73 6.80 9.10 1.59
CA LEU A 73 7.31 8.84 0.24
C LEU A 73 7.77 10.14 -0.47
N PRO A 74 8.85 10.10 -1.25
CA PRO A 74 9.37 11.25 -1.96
C PRO A 74 8.49 11.56 -3.17
N LEU A 75 7.49 12.44 -3.00
CA LEU A 75 6.50 12.71 -4.05
C LEU A 75 7.10 13.29 -5.34
N SER A 76 8.21 14.01 -5.25
CA SER A 76 8.88 14.63 -6.39
C SER A 76 9.37 13.62 -7.43
N ILE A 77 9.59 12.36 -7.04
CA ILE A 77 10.06 11.30 -7.94
C ILE A 77 8.94 10.34 -8.39
N ILE A 78 7.71 10.51 -7.89
CA ILE A 78 6.59 9.67 -8.24
C ILE A 78 5.87 10.27 -9.45
N ASN A 79 5.86 9.56 -10.58
CA ASN A 79 5.02 9.92 -11.70
C ASN A 79 3.55 9.60 -11.37
N LYS A 80 2.77 10.63 -11.02
CA LYS A 80 1.36 10.50 -10.65
C LYS A 80 0.47 10.02 -11.79
N GLU A 81 0.81 10.32 -13.05
CA GLU A 81 0.02 9.93 -14.23
C GLU A 81 0.04 8.43 -14.49
N LYS A 82 1.08 7.75 -13.98
CA LYS A 82 1.26 6.31 -14.12
C LYS A 82 0.79 5.52 -12.89
N LEU A 83 0.24 6.20 -11.88
CA LEU A 83 -0.38 5.50 -10.77
C LEU A 83 -1.67 4.79 -11.24
N PRO A 84 -2.02 3.64 -10.64
CA PRO A 84 -3.34 3.05 -10.85
C PRO A 84 -4.44 4.08 -10.61
N LYS A 85 -5.49 4.07 -11.44
CA LYS A 85 -6.59 5.07 -11.38
C LYS A 85 -7.27 5.16 -10.02
N ASN A 86 -7.18 4.10 -9.23
CA ASN A 86 -7.77 4.01 -7.91
C ASN A 86 -6.79 4.40 -6.79
N ILE A 87 -5.60 4.90 -7.12
CA ILE A 87 -4.60 5.38 -6.16
C ILE A 87 -4.37 6.87 -6.38
N PHE A 88 -4.53 7.66 -5.33
CA PHE A 88 -4.24 9.09 -5.33
C PHE A 88 -3.24 9.41 -4.23
N ILE A 89 -2.33 10.35 -4.49
CA ILE A 89 -1.30 10.75 -3.53
C ILE A 89 -1.24 12.28 -3.43
N ASP A 90 -1.47 12.78 -2.23
CA ASP A 90 -1.38 14.20 -1.89
C ASP A 90 -0.58 14.43 -0.60
N LYS A 91 0.44 15.29 -0.68
CA LYS A 91 1.34 15.65 0.43
C LYS A 91 1.92 14.44 1.20
N LYS A 92 1.30 14.09 2.33
CA LYS A 92 1.68 12.98 3.21
C LYS A 92 0.59 11.91 3.31
N ARG A 93 -0.37 11.94 2.38
CA ARG A 93 -1.53 11.06 2.33
C ARG A 93 -1.58 10.29 1.02
N LEU A 94 -1.77 8.98 1.14
CA LEU A 94 -2.03 8.08 0.05
C LEU A 94 -3.45 7.53 0.22
N TYR A 95 -4.23 7.61 -0.83
CA TYR A 95 -5.63 7.23 -0.86
C TYR A 95 -5.79 6.07 -1.84
N VAL A 96 -6.37 4.96 -1.37
CA VAL A 96 -6.76 3.83 -2.22
C VAL A 96 -8.27 3.76 -2.25
N TYR A 97 -8.82 4.05 -3.42
CA TYR A 97 -10.25 3.96 -3.70
C TYR A 97 -10.60 2.52 -4.05
N ILE A 98 -11.57 1.96 -3.35
CA ILE A 98 -12.16 0.67 -3.69
C ILE A 98 -13.58 0.96 -4.19
N PRO A 99 -13.88 0.69 -5.47
CA PRO A 99 -15.20 0.98 -6.04
C PRO A 99 -16.28 0.14 -5.38
N GLU A 100 -17.48 0.71 -5.29
CA GLU A 100 -18.66 0.00 -4.81
C GLU A 100 -19.15 -0.98 -5.88
N ASN A 101 -19.40 -2.22 -5.46
CA ASN A 101 -20.09 -3.25 -6.22
C ASN A 101 -20.85 -4.17 -5.25
N ILE A 102 -21.62 -5.12 -5.79
CA ILE A 102 -22.46 -6.05 -5.02
C ILE A 102 -21.65 -6.82 -3.96
N ILE A 103 -20.37 -7.09 -4.21
CA ILE A 103 -19.49 -7.79 -3.27
C ILE A 103 -18.95 -6.79 -2.23
N THR A 104 -18.35 -5.68 -2.66
CA THR A 104 -17.64 -4.75 -1.77
C THR A 104 -18.57 -3.98 -0.82
N LYS A 105 -19.83 -3.73 -1.21
CA LYS A 105 -20.85 -3.10 -0.37
C LYS A 105 -21.29 -3.99 0.81
N ASN A 106 -21.29 -5.29 0.59
CA ASN A 106 -21.79 -6.27 1.56
C ASN A 106 -20.69 -6.80 2.49
N LEU A 107 -19.45 -6.35 2.33
CA LEU A 107 -18.32 -6.73 3.16
C LEU A 107 -17.90 -5.55 4.04
N LYS A 108 -17.97 -5.73 5.36
CA LYS A 108 -17.38 -4.81 6.36
C LYS A 108 -15.95 -5.18 6.65
N ILE A 109 -15.09 -4.16 6.82
CA ILE A 109 -13.73 -4.35 7.29
C ILE A 109 -13.74 -4.38 8.82
N GLU A 110 -13.50 -5.55 9.39
CA GLU A 110 -13.37 -5.70 10.85
C GLU A 110 -11.96 -5.36 11.34
N LYS A 111 -10.96 -5.69 10.52
CA LYS A 111 -9.56 -5.44 10.84
C LYS A 111 -8.73 -5.37 9.58
N LEU A 112 -7.87 -4.36 9.48
CA LEU A 112 -6.72 -4.36 8.59
C LEU A 112 -5.48 -4.15 9.48
N SER A 113 -4.52 -5.07 9.43
CA SER A 113 -3.29 -4.95 10.19
C SER A 113 -2.10 -5.52 9.42
N PHE A 114 -0.91 -5.04 9.73
CA PHE A 114 0.32 -5.63 9.23
C PHE A 114 1.05 -6.36 10.36
N ASP A 115 1.18 -7.68 10.22
CA ASP A 115 1.79 -8.55 11.23
C ASP A 115 2.98 -9.30 10.62
N LYS A 116 4.19 -8.99 11.09
CA LYS A 116 5.48 -9.54 10.64
C LYS A 116 5.72 -9.39 9.13
N GLU A 117 5.21 -10.34 8.36
CA GLU A 117 5.35 -10.45 6.91
C GLU A 117 3.99 -10.68 6.21
N LEU A 118 2.89 -10.44 6.93
CA LEU A 118 1.54 -10.64 6.43
C LEU A 118 0.73 -9.35 6.55
N ILE A 119 -0.09 -9.09 5.53
CA ILE A 119 -1.21 -8.16 5.63
C ILE A 119 -2.45 -9.00 5.91
N ILE A 120 -3.11 -8.74 7.03
CA ILE A 120 -4.31 -9.45 7.46
C ILE A 120 -5.49 -8.50 7.27
N LEU A 121 -6.42 -8.89 6.41
CA LEU A 121 -7.70 -8.22 6.20
C LEU A 121 -8.83 -9.14 6.65
N LYS A 122 -9.48 -8.80 7.76
CA LYS A 122 -10.67 -9.50 8.27
C LYS A 122 -11.93 -8.79 7.78
N LEU A 123 -12.78 -9.59 7.13
CA LEU A 123 -14.02 -9.13 6.53
C LEU A 123 -15.21 -9.89 7.11
N LYS A 124 -16.32 -9.16 7.33
CA LYS A 124 -17.60 -9.73 7.73
C LYS A 124 -18.66 -9.39 6.71
N ILE A 125 -19.50 -10.38 6.39
CA ILE A 125 -20.67 -10.16 5.53
C ILE A 125 -21.73 -9.46 6.39
N ASN A 126 -22.33 -8.40 5.84
CA ASN A 126 -23.50 -7.75 6.44
C ASN A 126 -24.74 -8.64 6.41
#